data_AF-A0A7S1YDL7-F1
#
_entry.id   AF-A0A7S1YDL7-F1
#
_cell.length_a   1.000
_cell.length_b   1.000
_cell.length_c   1.000
_cell.angle_alpha   90.00
_cell.angle_beta   90.00
_cell.angle_gamma   90.00
#
_symmetry.space_group_name_H-M   'P 1'
#
loop_
_entity.id
_entity.type
_entity.pdbx_description
1 polymer ?
#
loop_
_entity_poly.entity_id
_entity_poly.type
_entity_poly.pdbx_seq_one_letter_code
_entity_poly.pdbx_strand_id
1 'polypeptide(L)'
;WGAVVSYRKRQGDNNNTNSKESSIETRILEVFLFCVERHFDDNDNDNDDDDDARKEDIENANVIWRGTPRDCRPRKPTDDPATVSLRIFTVGADSIQRISAVRIYVPDDTKSLPSRKSVGHTIDEVQKRFKGSENIPLLDPIKDMGIKNKDFATLVERAAELSKRLEGHDLLAALPDEKERALVLTAYNKKATLQQQAAVIRQEARSYETVAMKADLKKMKKVLRQLGHVDANGVILTKGRTACEINTANELVVVELMFTGVFNDLTVEQSVALLSCMTFDDGKKERDEIISKLKSFLRTPFRKLEEVGKTVARAIIDCKMELDEQEFLEAFNPGMMEAVFAWCKGAKFVEVQLLTNSYEGTTIRTLRRLEELVRQISVAAKAIGNQELQTKFEKGSELIKRDIVFCSSLYL
;
A
#
# COMPACT_ATOMS: atom_id res chain seq x y z
N TRP A 1 29.75 -19.29 22.94
CA TRP A 1 29.21 -20.66 23.10
C TRP A 1 28.68 -20.86 24.49
N GLY A 2 27.61 -21.62 24.63
CA GLY A 2 26.95 -21.90 25.90
C GLY A 2 26.28 -23.27 25.88
N ALA A 3 25.71 -23.67 27.01
CA ALA A 3 24.99 -24.94 27.13
C ALA A 3 23.50 -24.68 27.34
N VAL A 4 22.65 -25.32 26.53
CA VAL A 4 21.19 -25.22 26.67
C VAL A 4 20.79 -25.99 27.93
N VAL A 5 20.08 -25.31 28.82
CA VAL A 5 19.60 -25.86 30.11
C VAL A 5 18.17 -26.34 29.97
N SER A 6 17.29 -25.46 29.48
CA SER A 6 15.88 -25.76 29.30
C SER A 6 15.34 -25.00 28.08
N TYR A 7 14.24 -25.49 27.50
CA TYR A 7 13.49 -24.78 26.49
C TYR A 7 12.01 -24.84 26.83
N ARG A 8 11.30 -23.72 26.67
CA ARG A 8 9.87 -23.63 26.96
C ARG A 8 9.16 -22.76 25.94
N LYS A 9 7.89 -23.08 25.68
CA LYS A 9 7.01 -22.20 24.90
C LYS A 9 6.47 -21.11 25.84
N ARG A 10 6.59 -19.84 25.44
CA ARG A 10 5.95 -18.70 26.10
C ARG A 10 4.44 -18.95 26.07
N GLN A 11 3.81 -19.04 27.24
CA GLN A 11 2.35 -18.96 27.31
C GLN A 11 1.97 -17.55 26.89
N GLY A 12 1.12 -17.42 25.86
CA GLY A 12 0.62 -16.12 25.42
C GLY A 12 -0.23 -15.49 26.52
N ASP A 13 -0.11 -14.18 26.71
CA ASP A 13 -1.09 -13.43 27.48
C ASP A 13 -2.46 -13.64 26.83
N ASN A 14 -3.42 -14.15 27.61
CA ASN A 14 -4.72 -14.62 27.14
C ASN A 14 -5.68 -13.50 26.67
N ASN A 15 -5.16 -12.31 26.32
CA ASN A 15 -5.95 -11.09 26.13
C ASN A 15 -5.70 -10.32 24.82
N ASN A 16 -5.06 -10.89 23.80
CA ASN A 16 -5.02 -10.22 22.50
C ASN A 16 -5.07 -11.19 21.30
N THR A 17 -6.27 -11.56 20.90
CA THR A 17 -6.53 -12.23 19.63
C THR A 17 -6.42 -11.23 18.49
N ASN A 18 -5.20 -10.85 18.05
CA ASN A 18 -4.99 -10.35 16.68
C ASN A 18 -3.54 -10.15 16.19
N SER A 19 -2.49 -10.62 16.86
CA SER A 19 -1.16 -10.71 16.24
C SER A 19 -0.85 -12.15 15.84
N LYS A 20 -0.70 -12.41 14.54
CA LYS A 20 0.02 -13.60 14.07
C LYS A 20 1.52 -13.39 14.37
N GLU A 21 1.90 -13.47 15.64
CA GLU A 21 3.32 -13.56 16.01
C GLU A 21 3.90 -14.86 15.42
N SER A 22 5.11 -14.77 14.89
CA SER A 22 5.74 -15.92 14.25
C SER A 22 5.98 -17.03 15.30
N SER A 23 5.83 -18.30 14.94
CA SER A 23 5.99 -19.41 15.89
C SER A 23 7.38 -19.46 16.56
N ILE A 24 8.36 -18.78 15.98
CA ILE A 24 9.75 -18.66 16.47
C ILE A 24 9.82 -17.70 17.66
N GLU A 25 9.10 -16.58 17.63
CA GLU A 25 9.05 -15.57 18.71
C GLU A 25 8.45 -16.11 20.03
N THR A 26 7.70 -17.21 19.94
CA THR A 26 7.03 -17.81 21.11
C THR A 26 7.90 -18.80 21.89
N ARG A 27 9.16 -19.06 21.50
CA ARG A 27 10.04 -20.02 22.18
C ARG A 27 11.16 -19.32 22.92
N ILE A 28 11.35 -19.72 24.18
CA ILE A 28 12.36 -19.17 25.07
C ILE A 28 13.29 -20.31 25.51
N LEU A 29 14.59 -20.06 25.48
CA LEU A 29 15.62 -20.99 25.94
C LEU A 29 16.32 -20.41 27.16
N GLU A 30 16.59 -21.26 28.14
CA GLU A 30 17.53 -20.97 29.22
C GLU A 30 18.89 -21.56 28.84
N VAL A 31 19.92 -20.72 28.80
CA VAL A 31 21.26 -21.09 28.32
C VAL A 31 22.32 -20.63 29.32
N PHE A 32 23.26 -21.50 29.66
CA PHE A 32 24.46 -21.13 30.40
C PHE A 32 25.41 -20.34 29.51
N LEU A 33 25.76 -19.12 29.94
CA LEU A 33 26.76 -18.29 29.28
C LEU A 33 27.76 -17.76 30.31
N PHE A 34 29.02 -17.67 29.89
CA PHE A 34 30.05 -16.95 30.65
C PHE A 34 29.82 -15.45 30.52
N CYS A 35 29.78 -14.78 31.64
CA CYS A 35 29.64 -13.33 31.67
C CYS A 35 30.45 -12.72 32.80
N VAL A 36 30.70 -11.43 32.64
CA VAL A 36 31.26 -10.54 33.66
C VAL A 36 30.21 -9.47 33.94
N GLU A 37 30.03 -9.11 35.21
CA GLU A 37 29.17 -7.98 35.56
C GLU A 37 29.78 -6.68 35.04
N ARG A 38 28.95 -5.82 34.45
CA ARG A 38 29.43 -4.55 33.89
C ARG A 38 30.00 -3.60 34.93
N HIS A 39 29.63 -3.77 36.20
CA HIS A 39 30.23 -3.01 37.29
C HIS A 39 31.75 -3.19 37.38
N PHE A 40 32.31 -4.32 36.94
CA PHE A 40 33.76 -4.54 36.88
C PHE A 40 34.45 -3.85 35.69
N ASP A 41 33.72 -3.15 34.81
CA ASP A 41 34.33 -2.35 33.73
C ASP A 41 34.77 -0.95 34.19
N ASP A 42 34.25 -0.47 35.31
CA ASP A 42 34.61 0.82 35.89
C ASP A 42 35.97 0.69 36.60
N ASN A 43 37.05 1.09 35.92
CA ASN A 43 38.43 1.01 36.41
C ASN A 43 38.91 2.29 37.11
N ASP A 44 38.02 3.22 37.47
CA ASP A 44 38.37 4.64 37.70
C ASP A 44 38.42 5.11 39.17
N ASN A 45 38.54 4.24 40.18
CA ASN A 45 38.68 4.71 41.57
C ASN A 45 39.95 4.21 42.27
N ASP A 46 40.97 5.08 42.31
CA ASP A 46 42.17 5.01 43.17
C ASP A 46 41.83 5.34 44.66
N ASN A 47 40.84 4.66 45.25
CA ASN A 47 40.52 4.79 46.68
C ASN A 47 40.71 3.43 47.38
N ASP A 48 41.55 3.38 48.41
CA ASP A 48 41.83 2.16 49.19
C ASP A 48 40.56 1.53 49.82
N ASP A 49 39.49 2.31 50.04
CA ASP A 49 38.19 1.82 50.55
C ASP A 49 37.33 1.10 49.49
N ASP A 50 37.54 1.37 48.18
CA ASP A 50 36.83 0.68 47.08
C ASP A 50 37.43 -0.71 46.79
N ASP A 51 38.67 -0.95 47.24
CA ASP A 51 39.40 -2.20 46.99
C ASP A 51 38.88 -3.37 47.83
N ASP A 52 38.42 -3.12 49.06
CA ASP A 52 37.81 -4.14 49.91
C ASP A 52 36.38 -4.46 49.48
N ALA A 53 35.60 -3.45 49.05
CA ALA A 53 34.29 -3.65 48.44
C ALA A 53 34.40 -4.44 47.12
N ARG A 54 35.37 -4.12 46.28
CA ARG A 54 35.64 -4.86 45.03
C ARG A 54 36.06 -6.31 45.29
N LYS A 55 36.86 -6.57 46.33
CA LYS A 55 37.21 -7.95 46.75
C LYS A 55 35.97 -8.71 47.24
N GLU A 56 35.12 -8.08 48.06
CA GLU A 56 33.86 -8.67 48.52
C GLU A 56 32.92 -8.97 47.32
N ASP A 57 32.84 -8.08 46.35
CA ASP A 57 32.05 -8.28 45.12
C ASP A 57 32.63 -9.40 44.25
N ILE A 58 33.95 -9.54 44.16
CA ILE A 58 34.59 -10.67 43.46
C ILE A 58 34.29 -12.00 44.17
N GLU A 59 34.35 -12.02 45.50
CA GLU A 59 33.99 -13.21 46.29
C GLU A 59 32.52 -13.59 46.10
N ASN A 60 31.64 -12.58 45.96
CA ASN A 60 30.21 -12.75 45.79
C ASN A 60 29.73 -12.84 44.32
N ALA A 61 30.59 -12.60 43.32
CA ALA A 61 30.25 -12.60 41.89
C ALA A 61 29.60 -13.91 41.42
N ASN A 62 29.86 -14.99 42.15
CA ASN A 62 29.36 -16.32 41.88
C ASN A 62 28.08 -16.68 42.63
N VAL A 63 27.57 -15.83 43.53
CA VAL A 63 26.31 -16.05 44.27
C VAL A 63 25.12 -15.97 43.33
N ILE A 64 25.15 -15.01 42.39
CA ILE A 64 24.08 -14.82 41.41
C ILE A 64 24.21 -15.87 40.29
N TRP A 65 23.13 -16.62 40.05
CA TRP A 65 23.09 -17.70 39.06
C TRP A 65 22.30 -17.34 37.79
N ARG A 66 21.55 -16.23 37.78
CA ARG A 66 20.87 -15.69 36.58
C ARG A 66 21.55 -14.43 36.08
N GLY A 67 21.71 -14.32 34.76
CA GLY A 67 22.28 -13.13 34.12
C GLY A 67 21.25 -12.36 33.32
N THR A 68 21.45 -11.04 33.21
CA THR A 68 20.69 -10.19 32.27
C THR A 68 21.66 -9.47 31.34
N PRO A 69 21.31 -9.20 30.06
CA PRO A 69 22.15 -8.42 29.16
C PRO A 69 22.39 -6.97 29.61
N ARG A 70 21.54 -6.47 30.52
CA ARG A 70 21.67 -5.13 31.13
C ARG A 70 22.85 -5.11 32.09
N ASP A 71 22.93 -6.10 32.98
CA ASP A 71 23.89 -6.11 34.08
C ASP A 71 25.18 -6.84 33.72
N CYS A 72 25.13 -7.72 32.72
CA CYS A 72 26.26 -8.56 32.34
C CYS A 72 26.71 -8.31 30.89
N ARG A 73 28.01 -8.47 30.64
CA ARG A 73 28.61 -8.52 29.30
C ARG A 73 29.34 -9.84 29.05
N PRO A 74 29.63 -10.19 27.79
CA PRO A 74 30.43 -11.37 27.47
C PRO A 74 31.85 -11.29 28.06
N ARG A 75 32.41 -12.44 28.43
CA ARG A 75 33.82 -12.60 28.84
C ARG A 75 34.76 -12.22 27.68
N LYS A 76 35.71 -11.34 27.97
CA LYS A 76 36.87 -11.01 27.12
C LYS A 76 38.08 -11.85 27.55
N PRO A 77 39.05 -12.10 26.65
CA PRO A 77 40.28 -12.81 27.01
C PRO A 77 41.14 -12.11 28.08
N THR A 78 40.94 -10.80 28.26
CA THR A 78 41.70 -9.94 29.19
C THR A 78 41.05 -9.82 30.57
N ASP A 79 39.87 -10.41 30.78
CA ASP A 79 39.17 -10.32 32.07
C ASP A 79 39.82 -11.23 33.12
N ASP A 80 39.81 -10.80 34.38
CA ASP A 80 40.25 -11.62 35.51
C ASP A 80 39.33 -12.85 35.64
N PRO A 81 39.86 -14.09 35.61
CA PRO A 81 39.08 -15.31 35.82
C PRO A 81 38.22 -15.31 37.08
N ALA A 82 38.60 -14.56 38.14
CA ALA A 82 37.82 -14.46 39.37
C ALA A 82 36.47 -13.72 39.18
N THR A 83 36.43 -12.74 38.27
CA THR A 83 35.22 -11.95 37.95
C THR A 83 34.27 -12.67 36.99
N VAL A 84 34.76 -13.71 36.31
CA VAL A 84 34.01 -14.48 35.32
C VAL A 84 33.10 -15.47 36.04
N SER A 85 31.79 -15.33 35.83
CA SER A 85 30.80 -16.26 36.35
C SER A 85 30.03 -16.94 35.22
N LEU A 86 29.62 -18.18 35.44
CA LEU A 86 28.69 -18.88 34.57
C LEU A 86 27.27 -18.68 35.09
N ARG A 87 26.40 -18.06 34.27
CA ARG A 87 25.02 -17.73 34.64
C ARG A 87 24.04 -18.20 33.58
N ILE A 88 22.78 -18.37 33.99
CA ILE A 88 21.68 -18.74 33.11
C ILE A 88 21.05 -17.47 32.54
N PHE A 89 21.01 -17.39 31.21
CA PHE A 89 20.34 -16.35 30.45
C PHE A 89 19.10 -16.90 29.77
N THR A 90 18.05 -16.08 29.79
CA THR A 90 16.80 -16.36 29.08
C THR A 90 16.88 -15.67 27.71
N VAL A 91 16.93 -16.43 26.62
CA VAL A 91 17.07 -15.91 25.25
C VAL A 91 15.93 -16.38 24.36
N GLY A 92 15.54 -15.56 23.39
CA GLY A 92 14.63 -15.95 22.32
C GLY A 92 15.29 -16.92 21.34
N ALA A 93 14.49 -17.69 20.62
CA ALA A 93 14.99 -18.62 19.60
C ALA A 93 15.65 -17.91 18.40
N ASP A 94 15.28 -16.66 18.15
CA ASP A 94 15.87 -15.74 17.15
C ASP A 94 17.33 -15.38 17.47
N SER A 95 17.73 -15.41 18.74
CA SER A 95 19.11 -15.15 19.16
C SER A 95 20.07 -16.33 18.92
N ILE A 96 19.58 -17.48 18.44
CA ILE A 96 20.41 -18.66 18.18
C ILE A 96 21.05 -18.53 16.79
N GLN A 97 22.37 -18.35 16.76
CA GLN A 97 23.11 -18.27 15.50
C GLN A 97 23.60 -19.62 14.99
N ARG A 98 24.11 -20.48 15.88
CA ARG A 98 24.75 -21.78 15.54
C ARG A 98 24.43 -22.82 16.62
N ILE A 99 24.32 -24.09 16.23
CA ILE A 99 24.14 -25.22 17.16
C ILE A 99 25.29 -26.21 16.96
N SER A 100 25.93 -26.59 18.06
CA SER A 100 27.02 -27.57 18.08
C SER A 100 26.49 -28.99 17.93
N ALA A 101 27.25 -29.86 17.26
CA ALA A 101 27.01 -31.31 17.27
C ALA A 101 27.47 -31.98 18.58
N VAL A 102 28.32 -31.31 19.36
CA VAL A 102 28.80 -31.80 20.66
C VAL A 102 27.78 -31.51 21.75
N ARG A 103 27.32 -32.56 22.43
CA ARG A 103 26.44 -32.46 23.61
C ARG A 103 27.24 -32.63 24.89
N ILE A 104 27.01 -31.74 25.86
CA ILE A 104 27.55 -31.87 27.21
C ILE A 104 26.44 -32.26 28.19
N TYR A 105 26.81 -32.91 29.29
CA TYR A 105 25.88 -33.20 30.39
C TYR A 105 25.66 -31.94 31.23
N VAL A 106 24.40 -31.62 31.50
CA VAL A 106 24.01 -30.52 32.39
C VAL A 106 23.30 -31.15 33.60
N PRO A 107 23.80 -30.94 34.84
CA PRO A 107 23.14 -31.45 36.04
C PRO A 107 21.74 -30.85 36.26
N ASP A 108 20.84 -31.60 36.93
CA ASP A 108 19.49 -31.12 37.27
C ASP A 108 19.52 -29.91 38.21
N ASP A 109 20.47 -29.87 39.15
CA ASP A 109 20.74 -28.70 39.96
C ASP A 109 21.62 -27.70 39.20
N THR A 110 20.94 -26.72 38.62
CA THR A 110 21.55 -25.68 37.78
C THR A 110 21.89 -24.40 38.55
N LYS A 111 21.51 -24.33 39.84
CA LYS A 111 21.66 -23.13 40.67
C LYS A 111 22.95 -23.17 41.48
N SER A 112 23.31 -24.34 42.02
CA SER A 112 24.48 -24.46 42.89
C SER A 112 25.79 -24.12 42.18
N LEU A 113 26.71 -23.50 42.93
CA LEU A 113 28.00 -23.09 42.41
C LEU A 113 28.87 -24.28 41.92
N PRO A 114 28.94 -25.43 42.62
CA PRO A 114 29.70 -26.58 42.15
C PRO A 114 29.21 -27.10 40.79
N SER A 115 27.89 -27.20 40.59
CA SER A 115 27.31 -27.62 39.31
C SER A 115 27.64 -26.65 38.18
N ARG A 116 27.51 -25.33 38.43
CA ARG A 116 27.85 -24.31 37.42
C ARG A 116 29.34 -24.30 37.07
N LYS A 117 30.23 -24.46 38.06
CA LYS A 117 31.68 -24.59 37.82
C LYS A 117 32.01 -25.84 37.01
N SER A 118 31.36 -26.97 37.29
CA SER A 118 31.53 -28.22 36.53
C SER A 118 31.11 -28.08 35.05
N VAL A 119 29.94 -27.48 34.80
CA VAL A 119 29.47 -27.19 33.43
C VAL A 119 30.42 -26.21 32.72
N GLY A 120 30.85 -25.15 33.40
CA GLY A 120 31.81 -24.19 32.86
C GLY A 120 33.14 -24.84 32.47
N HIS A 121 33.69 -25.69 33.34
CA HIS A 121 34.91 -26.44 33.05
C HIS A 121 34.75 -27.34 31.81
N THR A 122 33.61 -28.02 31.69
CA THR A 122 33.31 -28.87 30.53
C THR A 122 33.24 -28.04 29.23
N ILE A 123 32.64 -26.86 29.26
CA ILE A 123 32.57 -25.95 28.10
C ILE A 123 33.98 -25.49 27.70
N ASP A 124 34.80 -25.06 28.66
CA ASP A 124 36.18 -24.61 28.39
C ASP A 124 37.05 -25.78 27.90
N GLU A 125 36.86 -27.00 28.43
CA GLU A 125 37.58 -28.19 27.96
C GLU A 125 37.23 -28.53 26.50
N VAL A 126 35.94 -28.47 26.13
CA VAL A 126 35.50 -28.65 24.75
C VAL A 126 36.17 -27.62 23.84
N GLN A 127 36.17 -26.33 24.22
CA GLN A 127 36.85 -25.29 23.43
C GLN A 127 38.35 -25.53 23.28
N LYS A 128 39.02 -25.98 24.35
CA LYS A 128 40.45 -26.33 24.31
C LYS A 128 40.73 -27.50 23.37
N ARG A 129 39.94 -28.58 23.44
CA ARG A 129 40.09 -29.77 22.59
C ARG A 129 39.94 -29.45 21.10
N PHE A 130 39.02 -28.54 20.76
CA PHE A 130 38.81 -28.10 19.38
C PHE A 130 39.69 -26.90 18.97
N LYS A 131 40.67 -26.48 19.78
CA LYS A 131 41.59 -25.37 19.47
C LYS A 131 40.85 -24.06 19.17
N GLY A 132 39.82 -23.74 19.96
CA GLY A 132 39.07 -22.49 19.86
C GLY A 132 37.58 -22.68 19.57
N SER A 133 36.83 -21.58 19.75
CA SER A 133 35.37 -21.53 19.57
C SER A 133 34.91 -21.72 18.13
N GLU A 134 35.72 -21.37 17.13
CA GLU A 134 35.31 -21.39 15.73
C GLU A 134 35.30 -22.80 15.14
N ASN A 135 36.14 -23.69 15.68
CA ASN A 135 36.39 -25.05 15.20
C ASN A 135 35.48 -26.11 15.83
N ILE A 136 34.50 -25.71 16.64
CA ILE A 136 33.52 -26.63 17.23
C ILE A 136 32.62 -27.17 16.10
N PRO A 137 32.49 -28.50 15.93
CA PRO A 137 31.64 -29.09 14.90
C PRO A 137 30.18 -28.63 15.03
N LEU A 138 29.61 -28.18 13.92
CA LEU A 138 28.21 -27.75 13.84
C LEU A 138 27.29 -28.89 13.40
N LEU A 139 26.03 -28.80 13.80
CA LEU A 139 24.97 -29.59 13.19
C LEU A 139 24.68 -29.09 11.78
N ASP A 140 24.68 -30.01 10.81
CA ASP A 140 24.25 -29.76 9.45
C ASP A 140 22.71 -29.65 9.40
N PRO A 141 22.14 -28.50 8.98
CA PRO A 141 20.70 -28.30 8.94
C PRO A 141 19.95 -29.29 8.03
N ILE A 142 20.61 -29.84 7.01
CA ILE A 142 20.00 -30.75 6.04
C ILE A 142 20.24 -32.21 6.46
N LYS A 143 21.49 -32.58 6.76
CA LYS A 143 21.87 -33.96 7.08
C LYS A 143 21.50 -34.35 8.51
N ASP A 144 21.84 -33.52 9.49
CA ASP A 144 21.69 -33.85 10.90
C ASP A 144 20.33 -33.43 11.46
N MET A 145 19.83 -32.24 11.07
CA MET A 145 18.51 -31.75 11.49
C MET A 145 17.36 -32.24 10.58
N GLY A 146 17.67 -32.85 9.43
CA GLY A 146 16.69 -33.48 8.55
C GLY A 146 15.74 -32.52 7.82
N ILE A 147 16.16 -31.27 7.55
CA ILE A 147 15.34 -30.28 6.83
C ILE A 147 15.27 -30.67 5.35
N LYS A 148 14.10 -31.13 4.89
CA LYS A 148 13.87 -31.62 3.51
C LYS A 148 13.36 -30.57 2.51
N ASN A 149 13.28 -29.30 2.92
CA ASN A 149 12.78 -28.24 2.03
C ASN A 149 13.79 -27.97 0.91
N LYS A 150 13.36 -28.09 -0.34
CA LYS A 150 14.18 -27.86 -1.54
C LYS A 150 14.69 -26.42 -1.60
N ASP A 151 13.84 -25.44 -1.34
CA ASP A 151 14.22 -24.01 -1.36
C ASP A 151 15.31 -23.73 -0.32
N PHE A 152 15.16 -24.32 0.87
CA PHE A 152 16.16 -24.20 1.93
C PHE A 152 17.52 -24.80 1.52
N ALA A 153 17.52 -25.99 0.91
CA ALA A 153 18.74 -26.61 0.42
C ALA A 153 19.47 -25.73 -0.62
N THR A 154 18.73 -25.12 -1.55
CA THR A 154 19.31 -24.20 -2.53
C THR A 154 19.91 -22.93 -1.88
N LEU A 155 19.27 -22.41 -0.83
CA LEU A 155 19.79 -21.25 -0.11
C LEU A 155 21.07 -21.57 0.67
N VAL A 156 21.15 -22.75 1.28
CA VAL A 156 22.35 -23.22 1.98
C VAL A 156 23.52 -23.40 1.01
N GLU A 157 23.28 -24.02 -0.15
CA GLU A 157 24.29 -24.17 -1.20
C GLU A 157 24.79 -22.80 -1.71
N ARG A 158 23.85 -21.89 -1.99
CA ARG A 158 24.17 -20.52 -2.40
C ARG A 158 24.96 -19.75 -1.34
N ALA A 159 24.62 -19.91 -0.05
CA ALA A 159 25.36 -19.29 1.04
C ALA A 159 26.81 -19.80 1.08
N ALA A 160 27.03 -21.11 0.92
CA ALA A 160 28.37 -21.69 0.85
C ALA A 160 29.17 -21.19 -0.36
N GLU A 161 28.53 -21.09 -1.53
CA GLU A 161 29.16 -20.53 -2.74
C GLU A 161 29.56 -19.07 -2.52
N LEU A 162 28.67 -18.26 -1.94
CA LEU A 162 28.94 -16.84 -1.66
C LEU A 162 30.05 -16.67 -0.62
N SER A 163 30.08 -17.49 0.44
CA SER A 163 31.17 -17.50 1.41
C SER A 163 32.52 -17.81 0.75
N LYS A 164 32.57 -18.84 -0.10
CA LYS A 164 33.80 -19.19 -0.85
C LYS A 164 34.24 -18.07 -1.79
N ARG A 165 33.29 -17.42 -2.46
CA ARG A 165 33.57 -16.27 -3.33
C ARG A 165 34.06 -15.06 -2.55
N LEU A 166 33.52 -14.85 -1.35
CA LEU A 166 33.94 -13.79 -0.45
C LEU A 166 35.38 -14.03 0.02
N GLU A 167 35.69 -15.24 0.47
CA GLU A 167 37.04 -15.65 0.90
C GLU A 167 38.10 -15.45 -0.20
N GLY A 168 37.74 -15.73 -1.46
CA GLY A 168 38.60 -15.54 -2.62
C GLY A 168 38.54 -14.16 -3.26
N HIS A 169 37.84 -13.18 -2.67
CA HIS A 169 37.65 -11.87 -3.29
C HIS A 169 38.89 -10.99 -3.13
N ASP A 170 39.38 -10.41 -4.23
CA ASP A 170 40.60 -9.58 -4.28
C ASP A 170 40.62 -8.45 -3.25
N LEU A 171 39.45 -7.91 -2.88
CA LEU A 171 39.32 -6.87 -1.86
C LEU A 171 39.74 -7.32 -0.45
N LEU A 172 39.58 -8.60 -0.10
CA LEU A 172 40.11 -9.12 1.17
C LEU A 172 41.64 -9.20 1.17
N ALA A 173 42.24 -9.50 0.01
CA ALA A 173 43.69 -9.53 -0.15
C ALA A 173 44.30 -8.12 -0.24
N ALA A 174 43.62 -7.20 -0.94
CA ALA A 174 44.07 -5.83 -1.15
C ALA A 174 43.89 -4.93 0.09
N LEU A 175 42.88 -5.19 0.91
CA LEU A 175 42.59 -4.47 2.15
C LEU A 175 42.44 -5.46 3.32
N PRO A 176 43.56 -5.91 3.91
CA PRO A 176 43.55 -6.83 5.04
C PRO A 176 42.88 -6.23 6.28
N ASP A 177 43.14 -4.93 6.52
CA ASP A 177 42.58 -4.21 7.67
C ASP A 177 41.06 -4.05 7.53
N GLU A 178 40.35 -4.50 8.56
CA GLU A 178 38.90 -4.48 8.64
C GLU A 178 38.35 -3.04 8.69
N LYS A 179 39.07 -2.12 9.34
CA LYS A 179 38.63 -0.72 9.47
C LYS A 179 38.69 0.01 8.13
N GLU A 180 39.80 -0.12 7.41
CA GLU A 180 39.93 0.46 6.06
C GLU A 180 38.90 -0.12 5.08
N ARG A 181 38.70 -1.44 5.13
CA ARG A 181 37.67 -2.12 4.33
C ARG A 181 36.27 -1.58 4.62
N ALA A 182 35.92 -1.39 5.89
CA ALA A 182 34.63 -0.82 6.29
C ALA A 182 34.43 0.61 5.75
N LEU A 183 35.47 1.45 5.76
CA LEU A 183 35.42 2.81 5.21
C LEU A 183 35.14 2.81 3.71
N VAL A 184 35.86 1.96 2.95
CA VAL A 184 35.67 1.85 1.48
C VAL A 184 34.28 1.33 1.14
N LEU A 185 33.79 0.31 1.85
CA LEU A 185 32.43 -0.21 1.65
C LEU A 185 31.38 0.85 1.94
N THR A 186 31.57 1.66 3.00
CA THR A 186 30.65 2.77 3.34
C THR A 186 30.64 3.81 2.21
N ALA A 187 31.80 4.18 1.68
CA ALA A 187 31.90 5.12 0.56
C ALA A 187 31.24 4.57 -0.72
N TYR A 188 31.42 3.28 -1.02
CA TYR A 188 30.77 2.61 -2.15
C TYR A 188 29.25 2.59 -2.00
N ASN A 189 28.74 2.25 -0.82
CA ASN A 189 27.30 2.26 -0.54
C ASN A 189 26.71 3.67 -0.71
N LYS A 190 27.41 4.70 -0.22
CA LYS A 190 27.00 6.10 -0.42
C LYS A 190 26.93 6.46 -1.92
N LYS A 191 27.92 6.06 -2.71
CA LYS A 191 27.92 6.25 -4.17
C LYS A 191 26.73 5.53 -4.83
N ALA A 192 26.47 4.28 -4.46
CA ALA A 192 25.37 3.50 -5.02
C ALA A 192 24.00 4.15 -4.72
N THR A 193 23.78 4.62 -3.48
CA THR A 193 22.57 5.36 -3.10
C THR A 193 22.42 6.65 -3.91
N LEU A 194 23.49 7.44 -4.04
CA LEU A 194 23.47 8.68 -4.83
C LEU A 194 23.20 8.40 -6.32
N GLN A 195 23.70 7.29 -6.88
CA GLN A 195 23.42 6.89 -8.26
C GLN A 195 21.95 6.52 -8.46
N GLN A 196 21.33 5.82 -7.50
CA GLN A 196 19.90 5.52 -7.54
C GLN A 196 19.06 6.80 -7.47
N GLN A 197 19.38 7.72 -6.55
CA GLN A 197 18.72 9.01 -6.45
C GLN A 197 18.84 9.82 -7.75
N ALA A 198 20.04 9.88 -8.33
CA ALA A 198 20.26 10.56 -9.61
C ALA A 198 19.47 9.92 -10.75
N ALA A 199 19.28 8.59 -10.76
CA ALA A 199 18.47 7.91 -11.77
C ALA A 199 16.99 8.31 -11.67
N VAL A 200 16.44 8.35 -10.45
CA VAL A 200 15.05 8.77 -10.19
C VAL A 200 14.85 10.23 -10.62
N ILE A 201 15.73 11.14 -10.18
CA ILE A 201 15.62 12.57 -10.52
C ILE A 201 15.73 12.78 -12.04
N ARG A 202 16.60 12.05 -12.74
CA ARG A 202 16.69 12.12 -14.21
C ARG A 202 15.42 11.61 -14.90
N GLN A 203 14.80 10.56 -14.37
CA GLN A 203 13.54 10.06 -14.90
C GLN A 203 12.42 11.08 -14.71
N GLU A 204 12.37 11.73 -13.54
CA GLU A 204 11.42 12.80 -13.24
C GLU A 204 11.63 14.01 -14.16
N ALA A 205 12.88 14.48 -14.31
CA ALA A 205 13.22 15.57 -15.23
C ALA A 205 12.78 15.28 -16.68
N ARG A 206 12.99 14.05 -17.16
CA ARG A 206 12.53 13.64 -18.50
C ARG A 206 11.01 13.70 -18.64
N SER A 207 10.27 13.36 -17.58
CA SER A 207 8.80 13.44 -17.62
C SER A 207 8.30 14.88 -17.77
N TYR A 208 9.03 15.87 -17.22
CA TYR A 208 8.72 17.29 -17.40
C TYR A 208 9.18 17.83 -18.77
N GLU A 209 10.25 17.30 -19.35
CA GLU A 209 10.80 17.75 -20.64
C GLU A 209 9.99 17.23 -21.84
N THR A 210 9.39 16.03 -21.72
CA THR A 210 8.33 15.63 -22.64
C THR A 210 7.15 16.55 -22.43
N VAL A 211 6.85 17.39 -23.43
CA VAL A 211 5.62 18.17 -23.52
C VAL A 211 4.43 17.21 -23.43
N ALA A 212 3.98 16.87 -22.22
CA ALA A 212 2.90 15.91 -21.96
C ALA A 212 1.66 16.27 -22.80
N MET A 213 1.42 17.58 -22.94
CA MET A 213 0.35 18.13 -23.77
C MET A 213 0.44 17.77 -25.26
N LYS A 214 1.62 17.54 -25.87
CA LYS A 214 1.71 17.19 -27.31
C LYS A 214 1.30 15.75 -27.58
N ALA A 215 1.69 14.82 -26.71
CA ALA A 215 1.33 13.41 -26.87
C ALA A 215 -0.17 13.21 -26.62
N ASP A 216 -0.69 13.80 -25.54
CA ASP A 216 -2.11 13.69 -25.20
C ASP A 216 -2.99 14.44 -26.19
N LEU A 217 -2.60 15.63 -26.66
CA LEU A 217 -3.32 16.32 -27.74
C LEU A 217 -3.38 15.46 -29.02
N LYS A 218 -2.33 14.71 -29.34
CA LYS A 218 -2.33 13.80 -30.49
C LYS A 218 -3.31 12.65 -30.28
N LYS A 219 -3.41 12.10 -29.06
CA LYS A 219 -4.39 11.06 -28.71
C LYS A 219 -5.82 11.62 -28.72
N MET A 220 -6.07 12.77 -28.12
CA MET A 220 -7.37 13.46 -28.14
C MET A 220 -7.84 13.75 -29.57
N LYS A 221 -6.95 14.22 -30.45
CA LYS A 221 -7.26 14.40 -31.88
C LYS A 221 -7.62 13.09 -32.58
N LYS A 222 -7.03 11.96 -32.19
CA LYS A 222 -7.42 10.65 -32.72
C LYS A 222 -8.82 10.26 -32.25
N VAL A 223 -9.16 10.48 -30.98
CA VAL A 223 -10.51 10.24 -30.45
C VAL A 223 -11.55 11.05 -31.23
N LEU A 224 -11.31 12.35 -31.40
CA LEU A 224 -12.20 13.23 -32.16
C LEU A 224 -12.38 12.79 -33.62
N ARG A 225 -11.35 12.22 -34.25
CA ARG A 225 -11.45 11.64 -35.59
C ARG A 225 -12.23 10.33 -35.60
N GLN A 226 -11.96 9.43 -34.64
CA GLN A 226 -12.63 8.14 -34.53
C GLN A 226 -14.14 8.29 -34.28
N LEU A 227 -14.54 9.27 -33.48
CA LEU A 227 -15.96 9.59 -33.21
C LEU A 227 -16.60 10.49 -34.29
N GLY A 228 -15.82 10.99 -35.25
CA GLY A 228 -16.33 11.82 -36.36
C GLY A 228 -16.65 13.26 -35.99
N HIS A 229 -16.01 13.83 -34.96
CA HIS A 229 -16.06 15.26 -34.66
C HIS A 229 -15.14 16.08 -35.59
N VAL A 230 -14.07 15.45 -36.09
CA VAL A 230 -13.06 16.09 -36.96
C VAL A 230 -12.68 15.12 -38.07
N ASP A 231 -12.42 15.62 -39.28
CA ASP A 231 -11.98 14.79 -40.40
C ASP A 231 -10.46 14.44 -40.35
N ALA A 232 -9.98 13.73 -41.38
CA ALA A 232 -8.56 13.36 -41.50
C ALA A 232 -7.64 14.59 -41.56
N ASN A 233 -8.09 15.68 -42.17
CA ASN A 233 -7.34 16.92 -42.36
C ASN A 233 -7.36 17.84 -41.13
N GLY A 234 -8.18 17.55 -40.13
CA GLY A 234 -8.32 18.39 -38.94
C GLY A 234 -9.47 19.41 -39.03
N VAL A 235 -10.36 19.29 -40.01
CA VAL A 235 -11.52 20.16 -40.19
C VAL A 235 -12.68 19.68 -39.31
N ILE A 236 -13.28 20.60 -38.58
CA ILE A 236 -14.40 20.33 -37.65
C ILE A 236 -15.66 19.96 -38.44
N LEU A 237 -16.21 18.78 -38.15
CA LEU A 237 -17.45 18.25 -38.73
C LEU A 237 -18.68 18.67 -37.91
N THR A 238 -19.87 18.29 -38.36
CA THR A 238 -21.14 18.66 -37.71
C THR A 238 -21.18 18.24 -36.23
N LYS A 239 -20.80 17.00 -35.90
CA LYS A 239 -20.68 16.52 -34.51
C LYS A 239 -19.73 17.38 -33.67
N GLY A 240 -18.63 17.82 -34.26
CA GLY A 240 -17.67 18.71 -33.61
C GLY A 240 -18.27 20.07 -33.28
N ARG A 241 -19.01 20.68 -34.22
CA ARG A 241 -19.73 21.94 -33.98
C ARG A 241 -20.81 21.79 -32.92
N THR A 242 -21.56 20.68 -32.91
CA THR A 242 -22.55 20.38 -31.87
C THR A 242 -21.90 20.27 -30.50
N ALA A 243 -20.74 19.60 -30.39
CA ALA A 243 -20.02 19.47 -29.13
C ALA A 243 -19.56 20.83 -28.56
N CYS A 244 -19.21 21.80 -29.42
CA CYS A 244 -18.81 23.14 -28.98
C CYS A 244 -19.91 23.92 -28.24
N GLU A 245 -21.18 23.52 -28.37
CA GLU A 245 -22.31 24.16 -27.69
C GLU A 245 -22.60 23.54 -26.31
N ILE A 246 -21.96 22.42 -25.96
CA ILE A 246 -22.17 21.70 -24.69
C ILE A 246 -21.02 22.03 -23.73
N ASN A 247 -21.35 22.44 -22.51
CA ASN A 247 -20.36 22.77 -21.48
C ASN A 247 -20.77 22.28 -20.07
N THR A 248 -21.96 21.70 -19.93
CA THR A 248 -22.54 21.33 -18.62
C THR A 248 -22.41 19.85 -18.28
N ALA A 249 -22.05 19.03 -19.28
CA ALA A 249 -21.97 17.57 -19.21
C ALA A 249 -20.91 17.06 -20.20
N ASN A 250 -20.67 15.74 -20.21
CA ASN A 250 -19.76 15.13 -21.16
C ASN A 250 -20.23 15.34 -22.61
N GLU A 251 -19.51 16.18 -23.35
CA GLU A 251 -19.90 16.69 -24.65
C GLU A 251 -19.94 15.58 -25.71
N LEU A 252 -19.00 14.63 -25.64
CA LEU A 252 -18.92 13.51 -26.58
C LEU A 252 -20.14 12.59 -26.44
N VAL A 253 -20.51 12.25 -25.21
CA VAL A 253 -21.68 11.38 -24.94
C VAL A 253 -22.98 12.09 -25.33
N VAL A 254 -23.13 13.37 -25.00
CA VAL A 254 -24.31 14.16 -25.40
C VAL A 254 -24.47 14.19 -26.93
N VAL A 255 -23.39 14.46 -27.66
CA VAL A 255 -23.42 14.47 -29.13
C VAL A 255 -23.72 13.08 -29.68
N GLU A 256 -23.12 12.01 -29.16
CA GLU A 256 -23.44 10.66 -29.63
C GLU A 256 -24.92 10.31 -29.37
N LEU A 257 -25.50 10.68 -28.23
CA LEU A 257 -26.94 10.48 -27.97
C LEU A 257 -27.84 11.21 -28.99
N MET A 258 -27.46 12.43 -29.39
CA MET A 258 -28.18 13.19 -30.41
C MET A 258 -28.08 12.54 -31.79
N PHE A 259 -26.87 12.15 -32.21
CA PHE A 259 -26.63 11.64 -33.57
C PHE A 259 -27.01 10.16 -33.75
N THR A 260 -27.03 9.37 -32.68
CA THR A 260 -27.61 8.02 -32.69
C THR A 260 -29.14 8.04 -32.63
N GLY A 261 -29.75 9.22 -32.44
CA GLY A 261 -31.20 9.40 -32.45
C GLY A 261 -31.89 8.90 -31.19
N VAL A 262 -31.18 8.71 -30.07
CA VAL A 262 -31.77 8.20 -28.81
C VAL A 262 -32.95 9.07 -28.37
N PHE A 263 -32.85 10.38 -28.51
CA PHE A 263 -33.91 11.31 -28.11
C PHE A 263 -35.13 11.31 -29.03
N ASN A 264 -35.05 10.77 -30.25
CA ASN A 264 -36.17 10.82 -31.20
C ASN A 264 -37.36 10.02 -30.68
N ASP A 265 -37.10 8.84 -30.12
CA ASP A 265 -38.12 7.92 -29.59
C ASP A 265 -38.66 8.32 -28.21
N LEU A 266 -38.01 9.27 -27.53
CA LEU A 266 -38.34 9.64 -26.16
C LEU A 266 -39.33 10.80 -26.11
N THR A 267 -40.21 10.78 -25.10
CA THR A 267 -40.98 11.99 -24.76
C THR A 267 -40.06 13.09 -24.24
N VAL A 268 -40.58 14.32 -24.17
CA VAL A 268 -39.85 15.46 -23.61
C VAL A 268 -39.39 15.16 -22.18
N GLU A 269 -40.29 14.62 -21.35
CA GLU A 269 -40.02 14.32 -19.95
C GLU A 269 -38.99 13.19 -19.79
N GLN A 270 -39.06 12.16 -20.63
CA GLN A 270 -38.05 11.09 -20.65
C GLN A 270 -36.67 11.61 -21.09
N SER A 271 -36.64 12.51 -22.07
CA SER A 271 -35.39 13.10 -22.58
C SER A 271 -34.71 13.93 -21.49
N VAL A 272 -35.47 14.79 -20.82
CA VAL A 272 -34.97 15.62 -19.70
C VAL A 272 -34.53 14.75 -18.52
N ALA A 273 -35.31 13.72 -18.17
CA ALA A 273 -34.94 12.76 -17.13
C ALA A 273 -33.65 12.01 -17.44
N LEU A 274 -33.44 11.60 -18.70
CA LEU A 274 -32.19 10.94 -19.10
C LEU A 274 -30.98 11.86 -18.91
N LEU A 275 -31.11 13.13 -19.33
CA LEU A 275 -30.04 14.12 -19.21
C LEU A 275 -29.64 14.40 -17.75
N SER A 276 -30.55 14.23 -16.78
CA SER A 276 -30.22 14.42 -15.37
C SER A 276 -29.13 13.47 -14.88
N CYS A 277 -28.95 12.34 -15.55
CA CYS A 277 -27.90 11.37 -15.22
C CYS A 277 -26.49 11.92 -15.41
N MET A 278 -26.32 12.99 -16.20
CA MET A 278 -25.01 13.62 -16.46
C MET A 278 -24.79 14.89 -15.64
N THR A 279 -25.76 15.33 -14.85
CA THR A 279 -25.69 16.57 -14.05
C THR A 279 -25.78 16.31 -12.55
N PHE A 280 -26.07 15.07 -12.14
CA PHE A 280 -26.24 14.67 -10.75
C PHE A 280 -25.00 13.95 -10.23
N ASP A 281 -24.28 14.60 -9.31
CA ASP A 281 -22.98 14.13 -8.83
C ASP A 281 -23.04 13.44 -7.45
N ASP A 282 -24.21 13.34 -6.82
CA ASP A 282 -24.38 12.89 -5.42
C ASP A 282 -24.83 11.42 -5.31
N GLY A 283 -24.46 10.70 -4.25
CA GLY A 283 -25.05 9.38 -3.95
C GLY A 283 -24.56 8.16 -4.77
N LYS A 284 -23.25 8.05 -5.09
CA LYS A 284 -22.69 6.91 -5.86
C LYS A 284 -22.82 5.51 -5.21
N LYS A 285 -23.18 5.39 -3.93
CA LYS A 285 -23.07 4.13 -3.15
C LYS A 285 -24.22 3.13 -3.34
N GLU A 286 -25.25 3.44 -4.12
CA GLU A 286 -26.46 2.59 -4.27
C GLU A 286 -26.95 2.45 -5.73
N ARG A 287 -26.04 2.64 -6.70
CA ARG A 287 -26.36 2.70 -8.14
C ARG A 287 -27.22 1.53 -8.63
N ASP A 288 -26.84 0.30 -8.30
CA ASP A 288 -27.54 -0.90 -8.78
C ASP A 288 -28.93 -1.04 -8.18
N GLU A 289 -29.10 -0.64 -6.91
CA GLU A 289 -30.40 -0.61 -6.26
C GLU A 289 -31.33 0.44 -6.89
N ILE A 290 -30.81 1.63 -7.18
CA ILE A 290 -31.55 2.69 -7.88
C ILE A 290 -32.00 2.19 -9.25
N ILE A 291 -31.08 1.62 -10.03
CA ILE A 291 -31.40 1.03 -11.34
C ILE A 291 -32.46 -0.07 -11.20
N SER A 292 -32.38 -0.89 -10.13
CA SER A 292 -33.33 -1.95 -9.85
C SER A 292 -34.77 -1.42 -9.71
N LYS A 293 -34.92 -0.29 -9.02
CA LYS A 293 -36.18 0.37 -8.68
C LYS A 293 -36.73 1.26 -9.80
N LEU A 294 -35.89 1.66 -10.77
CA LEU A 294 -36.32 2.48 -11.92
C LEU A 294 -37.48 1.83 -12.67
N LYS A 295 -38.51 2.63 -12.93
CA LYS A 295 -39.62 2.25 -13.82
C LYS A 295 -39.10 1.85 -15.20
N SER A 296 -39.72 0.84 -15.82
CA SER A 296 -39.26 0.21 -17.07
C SER A 296 -39.06 1.20 -18.24
N PHE A 297 -39.93 2.21 -18.32
CA PHE A 297 -39.86 3.26 -19.36
C PHE A 297 -38.74 4.28 -19.16
N LEU A 298 -38.07 4.32 -18.00
CA LEU A 298 -36.87 5.12 -17.73
C LEU A 298 -35.60 4.27 -17.76
N ARG A 299 -35.71 3.01 -17.32
CA ARG A 299 -34.61 2.04 -17.42
C ARG A 299 -34.14 1.82 -18.86
N THR A 300 -35.06 1.78 -19.82
CA THR A 300 -34.72 1.57 -21.24
C THR A 300 -33.88 2.73 -21.80
N PRO A 301 -34.29 4.01 -21.66
CA PRO A 301 -33.43 5.16 -21.98
C PRO A 301 -32.07 5.13 -21.27
N PHE A 302 -32.03 4.79 -19.97
CA PHE A 302 -30.79 4.74 -19.21
C PHE A 302 -29.80 3.71 -19.77
N ARG A 303 -30.28 2.52 -20.17
CA ARG A 303 -29.43 1.52 -20.84
C ARG A 303 -28.85 2.03 -22.15
N LYS A 304 -29.63 2.75 -22.96
CA LYS A 304 -29.12 3.38 -24.20
C LYS A 304 -28.00 4.40 -23.88
N LEU A 305 -28.13 5.16 -22.79
CA LEU A 305 -27.06 6.05 -22.32
C LEU A 305 -25.80 5.27 -21.92
N GLU A 306 -25.92 4.16 -21.19
CA GLU A 306 -24.77 3.31 -20.86
C GLU A 306 -24.10 2.71 -22.09
N GLU A 307 -24.86 2.28 -23.10
CA GLU A 307 -24.34 1.74 -24.36
C GLU A 307 -23.57 2.81 -25.16
N VAL A 308 -24.11 4.02 -25.24
CA VAL A 308 -23.42 5.16 -25.87
C VAL A 308 -22.17 5.55 -25.07
N GLY A 309 -22.27 5.63 -23.75
CA GLY A 309 -21.14 5.88 -22.86
C GLY A 309 -20.01 4.86 -23.04
N LYS A 310 -20.35 3.57 -23.15
CA LYS A 310 -19.39 2.47 -23.43
C LYS A 310 -18.70 2.66 -24.78
N THR A 311 -19.46 3.07 -25.79
CA THR A 311 -18.91 3.31 -27.13
C THR A 311 -17.90 4.45 -27.12
N VAL A 312 -18.20 5.54 -26.42
CA VAL A 312 -17.29 6.69 -26.26
C VAL A 312 -16.06 6.30 -25.43
N ALA A 313 -16.24 5.61 -24.30
CA ALA A 313 -15.14 5.15 -23.45
C ALA A 313 -14.17 4.24 -24.22
N ARG A 314 -14.69 3.29 -25.00
CA ARG A 314 -13.87 2.41 -25.84
C ARG A 314 -13.11 3.17 -26.90
N ALA A 315 -13.74 4.14 -27.58
CA ALA A 315 -13.03 4.99 -28.54
C ALA A 315 -11.87 5.78 -27.89
N ILE A 316 -12.04 6.22 -26.65
CA ILE A 316 -11.00 6.88 -25.85
C ILE A 316 -9.84 5.92 -25.54
N ILE A 317 -10.16 4.72 -25.06
CA ILE A 317 -9.19 3.68 -24.69
C ILE A 317 -8.42 3.16 -25.91
N ASP A 318 -9.09 2.93 -27.04
CA ASP A 318 -8.49 2.50 -28.30
C ASP A 318 -7.42 3.50 -28.78
N CYS A 319 -7.65 4.79 -28.54
CA CYS A 319 -6.72 5.87 -28.83
C CYS A 319 -5.55 6.01 -27.82
N LYS A 320 -5.41 5.08 -26.87
CA LYS A 320 -4.34 5.01 -25.85
C LYS A 320 -4.37 6.15 -24.85
N MET A 321 -5.54 6.71 -24.58
CA MET A 321 -5.75 7.58 -23.41
C MET A 321 -6.02 6.71 -22.18
N GLU A 322 -5.50 7.13 -21.03
CA GLU A 322 -5.77 6.46 -19.76
C GLU A 322 -7.18 6.83 -19.31
N LEU A 323 -8.07 5.84 -19.30
CA LEU A 323 -9.46 5.96 -18.88
C LEU A 323 -9.87 4.61 -18.29
N ASP A 324 -10.45 4.64 -17.09
CA ASP A 324 -11.15 3.48 -16.54
C ASP A 324 -12.60 3.46 -17.08
N GLU A 325 -12.95 2.41 -17.83
CA GLU A 325 -14.29 2.28 -18.45
C GLU A 325 -15.39 2.24 -17.39
N GLN A 326 -15.14 1.60 -16.24
CA GLN A 326 -16.14 1.44 -15.20
C GLN A 326 -16.38 2.76 -14.47
N GLU A 327 -15.32 3.45 -14.06
CA GLU A 327 -15.41 4.77 -13.40
C GLU A 327 -16.12 5.79 -14.32
N PHE A 328 -15.82 5.75 -15.62
CA PHE A 328 -16.46 6.62 -16.61
C PHE A 328 -17.98 6.40 -16.68
N LEU A 329 -18.43 5.15 -16.65
CA LEU A 329 -19.87 4.81 -16.70
C LEU A 329 -20.59 5.06 -15.38
N GLU A 330 -19.89 4.90 -14.25
CA GLU A 330 -20.39 5.20 -12.92
C GLU A 330 -20.64 6.70 -12.70
N ALA A 331 -20.02 7.57 -13.50
CA ALA A 331 -20.32 8.99 -13.52
C ALA A 331 -21.76 9.29 -14.00
N PHE A 332 -22.38 8.39 -14.78
CA PHE A 332 -23.77 8.54 -15.20
C PHE A 332 -24.72 8.02 -14.11
N ASN A 333 -25.29 8.94 -13.35
CA ASN A 333 -26.01 8.65 -12.12
C ASN A 333 -27.54 8.73 -12.29
N PRO A 334 -28.27 7.61 -12.25
CA PRO A 334 -29.72 7.60 -12.43
C PRO A 334 -30.54 8.12 -11.24
N GLY A 335 -29.91 8.49 -10.11
CA GLY A 335 -30.61 8.83 -8.86
C GLY A 335 -31.68 9.92 -8.97
N MET A 336 -31.51 10.86 -9.89
CA MET A 336 -32.46 11.96 -10.12
C MET A 336 -33.48 11.68 -11.23
N MET A 337 -33.38 10.56 -11.94
CA MET A 337 -34.13 10.32 -13.17
C MET A 337 -35.65 10.26 -12.93
N GLU A 338 -36.10 9.56 -11.89
CA GLU A 338 -37.54 9.51 -11.56
C GLU A 338 -38.08 10.84 -11.05
N ALA A 339 -37.29 11.52 -10.22
CA ALA A 339 -37.64 12.80 -9.62
C ALA A 339 -37.80 13.89 -10.69
N VAL A 340 -36.87 13.94 -11.64
CA VAL A 340 -36.92 14.87 -12.79
C VAL A 340 -38.08 14.55 -13.72
N PHE A 341 -38.37 13.27 -13.96
CA PHE A 341 -39.53 12.88 -14.76
C PHE A 341 -40.85 13.31 -14.09
N ALA A 342 -40.99 13.05 -12.78
CA ALA A 342 -42.16 13.47 -12.00
C ALA A 342 -42.29 14.99 -11.95
N TRP A 343 -41.16 15.69 -11.79
CA TRP A 343 -41.11 17.14 -11.90
C TRP A 343 -41.68 17.56 -13.25
N CYS A 344 -41.14 17.12 -14.38
CA CYS A 344 -41.61 17.53 -15.71
C CYS A 344 -43.09 17.20 -15.99
N LYS A 345 -43.70 16.25 -15.25
CA LYS A 345 -45.14 15.93 -15.30
C LYS A 345 -46.02 16.81 -14.41
N GLY A 346 -45.45 17.75 -13.67
CA GLY A 346 -46.18 18.70 -12.83
C GLY A 346 -46.28 18.31 -11.35
N ALA A 347 -45.51 17.33 -10.87
CA ALA A 347 -45.48 16.97 -9.46
C ALA A 347 -45.00 18.14 -8.58
N LYS A 348 -45.48 18.20 -7.33
CA LYS A 348 -45.06 19.24 -6.38
C LYS A 348 -43.63 18.98 -5.92
N PHE A 349 -42.88 20.04 -5.56
CA PHE A 349 -41.49 19.88 -5.13
C PHE A 349 -41.31 18.93 -3.94
N VAL A 350 -42.25 18.95 -2.99
CA VAL A 350 -42.24 18.03 -1.83
C VAL A 350 -42.28 16.56 -2.28
N GLU A 351 -43.08 16.23 -3.29
CA GLU A 351 -43.16 14.86 -3.84
C GLU A 351 -41.88 14.47 -4.56
N VAL A 352 -41.27 15.41 -5.31
CA VAL A 352 -39.99 15.20 -5.98
C VAL A 352 -38.87 14.96 -4.97
N GLN A 353 -38.84 15.73 -3.90
CA GLN A 353 -37.83 15.62 -2.84
C GLN A 353 -37.90 14.28 -2.08
N LEU A 354 -39.10 13.70 -1.95
CA LEU A 354 -39.27 12.36 -1.36
C LEU A 354 -38.70 11.23 -2.24
N LEU A 355 -38.48 11.48 -3.54
CA LEU A 355 -37.95 10.48 -4.48
C LEU A 355 -36.42 10.44 -4.56
N THR A 356 -35.73 11.53 -4.22
CA THR A 356 -34.28 11.69 -4.47
C THR A 356 -33.40 11.23 -3.32
N ASN A 357 -33.95 11.14 -2.10
CA ASN A 357 -33.19 10.88 -0.86
C ASN A 357 -31.96 11.80 -0.66
N SER A 358 -31.96 12.97 -1.32
CA SER A 358 -30.88 13.96 -1.30
C SER A 358 -31.32 15.21 -0.56
N TYR A 359 -30.39 16.11 -0.21
CA TYR A 359 -30.75 17.42 0.33
C TYR A 359 -31.45 18.30 -0.72
N GLU A 360 -32.37 19.16 -0.28
CA GLU A 360 -33.17 20.05 -1.15
C GLU A 360 -32.27 20.94 -2.03
N GLY A 361 -31.18 21.43 -1.45
CA GLY A 361 -30.19 22.23 -2.17
C GLY A 361 -29.50 21.48 -3.30
N THR A 362 -29.26 20.17 -3.14
CA THR A 362 -28.72 19.31 -4.20
C THR A 362 -29.74 19.14 -5.33
N THR A 363 -31.02 18.91 -4.99
CA THR A 363 -32.13 18.82 -5.95
C THR A 363 -32.25 20.10 -6.78
N ILE A 364 -32.28 21.28 -6.14
CA ILE A 364 -32.38 22.59 -6.82
C ILE A 364 -31.15 22.83 -7.72
N ARG A 365 -29.94 22.58 -7.22
CA ARG A 365 -28.70 22.76 -8.00
C ARG A 365 -28.69 21.87 -9.23
N THR A 366 -29.12 20.62 -9.09
CA THR A 366 -29.18 19.65 -10.19
C THR A 366 -30.18 20.09 -11.25
N LEU A 367 -31.38 20.53 -10.85
CA LEU A 367 -32.39 21.02 -11.79
C LEU A 367 -31.94 22.27 -12.56
N ARG A 368 -31.22 23.20 -11.90
CA ARG A 368 -30.66 24.38 -12.58
C ARG A 368 -29.56 24.03 -13.58
N ARG A 369 -28.65 23.11 -13.22
CA ARG A 369 -27.63 22.59 -14.16
C ARG A 369 -28.26 21.83 -15.32
N LEU A 370 -29.27 21.02 -15.04
CA LEU A 370 -30.02 20.28 -16.05
C LEU A 370 -30.71 21.21 -17.05
N GLU A 371 -31.33 22.29 -16.58
CA GLU A 371 -31.95 23.28 -17.47
C GLU A 371 -30.93 23.93 -18.40
N GLU A 372 -29.75 24.29 -17.90
CA GLU A 372 -28.68 24.82 -18.74
C GLU A 372 -28.19 23.80 -19.77
N LEU A 373 -28.05 22.53 -19.40
CA LEU A 373 -27.74 21.46 -20.36
C LEU A 373 -28.82 21.31 -21.44
N VAL A 374 -30.10 21.33 -21.06
CA VAL A 374 -31.23 21.25 -21.99
C VAL A 374 -31.24 22.45 -22.95
N ARG A 375 -30.94 23.64 -22.44
CA ARG A 375 -30.81 24.86 -23.26
C ARG A 375 -29.64 24.75 -24.25
N GLN A 376 -28.49 24.27 -23.80
CA GLN A 376 -27.32 24.02 -24.65
C GLN A 376 -27.64 23.03 -25.78
N ILE A 377 -28.34 21.93 -25.47
CA ILE A 377 -28.77 20.94 -26.48
C ILE A 377 -29.76 21.54 -27.48
N SER A 378 -30.69 22.40 -27.05
CA SER A 378 -31.59 23.12 -27.95
C SER A 378 -30.82 24.01 -28.94
N VAL A 379 -29.83 24.77 -28.44
CA VAL A 379 -28.94 25.59 -29.29
C VAL A 379 -28.15 24.72 -30.26
N ALA A 380 -27.62 23.59 -29.78
CA ALA A 380 -26.88 22.63 -30.59
C ALA A 380 -27.75 22.00 -31.69
N ALA A 381 -29.01 21.65 -31.38
CA ALA A 381 -29.99 21.12 -32.32
C ALA A 381 -30.34 22.15 -33.41
N LYS A 382 -30.49 23.43 -33.03
CA LYS A 382 -30.68 24.54 -33.95
C LYS A 382 -29.48 24.70 -34.89
N ALA A 383 -28.26 24.62 -34.37
CA ALA A 383 -27.03 24.77 -35.16
C ALA A 383 -26.86 23.69 -36.24
N ILE A 384 -27.41 22.48 -36.02
CA ILE A 384 -27.39 21.39 -37.00
C ILE A 384 -28.64 21.33 -37.89
N GLY A 385 -29.60 22.25 -37.72
CA GLY A 385 -30.83 22.31 -38.49
C GLY A 385 -31.88 21.24 -38.12
N ASN A 386 -31.78 20.63 -36.93
CA ASN A 386 -32.77 19.67 -36.44
C ASN A 386 -33.86 20.39 -35.63
N GLN A 387 -34.90 20.85 -36.34
CA GLN A 387 -36.01 21.61 -35.74
C GLN A 387 -36.82 20.79 -34.73
N GLU A 388 -36.96 19.49 -34.95
CA GLU A 388 -37.73 18.59 -34.07
C GLU A 388 -37.08 18.46 -32.70
N LEU A 389 -35.76 18.24 -32.66
CA LEU A 389 -35.01 18.20 -31.40
C LEU A 389 -34.98 19.57 -30.73
N GLN A 390 -34.82 20.64 -31.50
CA GLN A 390 -34.86 22.01 -30.95
C GLN A 390 -36.16 22.24 -30.18
N THR A 391 -37.32 22.03 -30.82
CA THR A 391 -38.63 22.22 -30.18
C THR A 391 -38.85 21.27 -29.02
N LYS A 392 -38.37 20.03 -29.10
CA LYS A 392 -38.43 19.05 -28.00
C LYS A 392 -37.70 19.56 -26.75
N PHE A 393 -36.49 20.10 -26.90
CA PHE A 393 -35.69 20.58 -25.77
C PHE A 393 -36.07 21.99 -25.32
N GLU A 394 -36.61 22.85 -26.17
CA GLU A 394 -37.26 24.12 -25.77
C GLU A 394 -38.43 23.84 -24.82
N LYS A 395 -39.32 22.91 -25.20
CA LYS A 395 -40.40 22.45 -24.34
C LYS A 395 -39.89 21.80 -23.05
N GLY A 396 -38.77 21.07 -23.13
CA GLY A 396 -38.10 20.53 -21.94
C GLY A 396 -37.64 21.61 -20.96
N SER A 397 -37.02 22.69 -21.47
CA SER A 397 -36.59 23.84 -20.66
C SER A 397 -37.78 24.49 -19.96
N GLU A 398 -38.91 24.66 -20.65
CA GLU A 398 -40.14 25.21 -20.07
C GLU A 398 -40.69 24.35 -18.92
N LEU A 399 -40.71 23.02 -19.07
CA LEU A 399 -41.22 22.11 -18.04
C LEU A 399 -40.38 22.10 -16.75
N ILE A 400 -39.07 22.34 -16.88
CA ILE A 400 -38.14 22.43 -15.75
C ILE A 400 -38.30 23.76 -15.01
N LYS A 401 -38.49 24.87 -15.75
CA LYS A 401 -38.62 26.25 -15.26
C LYS A 401 -39.95 26.50 -14.53
N ARG A 402 -40.05 26.01 -13.29
CA ARG A 402 -41.24 26.14 -12.44
C ARG A 402 -40.89 26.44 -10.98
N ASP A 403 -41.80 27.18 -10.33
CA ASP A 403 -41.86 27.42 -8.88
C ASP A 403 -40.50 27.78 -8.27
N ILE A 404 -40.25 27.27 -7.07
CA ILE A 404 -39.13 27.56 -6.19
C ILE A 404 -37.75 27.24 -6.79
N VAL A 405 -37.69 26.42 -7.83
CA VAL A 405 -36.42 26.02 -8.46
C VAL A 405 -35.79 27.19 -9.24
N PHE A 406 -36.62 28.13 -9.72
CA PHE A 406 -36.19 29.28 -10.53
C PHE A 406 -36.63 30.62 -9.93
N CYS A 407 -36.89 30.69 -8.62
CA CYS A 407 -37.07 31.97 -7.94
C CYS A 407 -35.81 32.83 -8.06
N SER A 408 -36.00 34.11 -8.38
CA SER A 408 -34.92 35.10 -8.43
C SER A 408 -34.22 35.20 -7.07
N SER A 409 -32.91 35.47 -7.10
CA SER A 409 -32.14 35.76 -5.89
C SER A 409 -32.79 36.90 -5.10
N LEU A 410 -32.71 36.82 -3.77
CA LEU A 410 -33.16 37.89 -2.86
C LEU A 410 -32.29 39.15 -2.95
N TYR A 411 -31.11 39.07 -3.58
CA TYR A 411 -30.13 40.16 -3.73
C TYR A 411 -30.24 40.88 -5.09
N LEU A 412 -31.45 40.98 -5.65
CA LEU A 412 -31.67 41.78 -6.87
C LEU A 412 -31.28 43.25 -6.66
#